data_AF-A0AA34Z4Z9-F1
#
_entry.id   AF-A0AA34Z4Z9-F1
#
_cell.length_a   1.000
_cell.length_b   1.000
_cell.length_c   1.000
_cell.angle_alpha   90.00
_cell.angle_beta   90.00
_cell.angle_gamma   90.00
#
_symmetry.space_group_name_H-M   'P 1'
#
loop_
_entity.id
_entity.type
_entity.pdbx_description
1 polymer ?
#
loop_
_entity_poly.entity_id
_entity_poly.type
_entity_poly.pdbx_seq_one_letter_code
_entity_poly.pdbx_strand_id
1 'polypeptide(L)'
;MSTAELRSQQVDRVKTLQEKRDILLRAAGTGSSTPEFDRELFLRNGKETEAFLSELARTCKASEDRDCVKDFYSNAADEAIKKNREKCFLDPICKKETLKSENARELNSQYYQFVYHNEYQSGDADSLARMVCKAIANNQKAGMPYDQAEDTVRGISGIEPISREILVKLGNACWQLSSLGVKNPISEIKPPM
;
A
#
# COMPACT_ATOMS: atom_id res chain seq x y z
N MET A 1 28.90 25.74 18.14
CA MET A 1 28.59 25.31 16.77
C MET A 1 27.52 24.23 16.86
N SER A 2 26.34 24.45 16.29
CA SER A 2 25.22 23.51 16.34
C SER A 2 25.49 22.28 15.47
N THR A 3 24.74 21.20 15.70
CA THR A 3 24.80 20.00 14.86
C THR A 3 24.41 20.30 13.42
N ALA A 4 23.48 21.24 13.18
CA ALA A 4 23.11 21.67 11.83
C ALA A 4 24.22 22.48 11.15
N GLU A 5 24.93 23.35 11.87
CA GLU A 5 26.07 24.11 11.33
C GLU A 5 27.22 23.18 10.90
N LEU A 6 27.55 22.20 11.73
CA LEU A 6 28.55 21.16 11.41
C LEU A 6 28.18 20.38 10.15
N ARG A 7 26.93 19.91 10.07
CA ARG A 7 26.41 19.18 8.91
C ARG A 7 26.43 20.04 7.65
N SER A 8 26.01 21.31 7.73
CA SER A 8 26.04 22.23 6.59
C SER A 8 27.46 22.41 6.06
N GLN A 9 28.46 22.58 6.94
CA GLN A 9 29.86 22.66 6.51
C GLN A 9 30.35 21.37 5.84
N GLN A 10 29.96 20.21 6.36
CA GLN A 10 30.32 18.91 5.75
C GLN A 10 29.71 18.76 4.35
N VAL A 11 28.44 19.12 4.18
CA VAL A 11 27.75 19.12 2.88
C VAL A 11 28.41 20.09 1.90
N ASP A 12 28.82 21.28 2.34
CA ASP A 12 29.43 22.28 1.45
C ASP A 12 30.88 21.95 1.05
N ARG A 13 31.58 21.07 1.80
CA ARG A 13 32.95 20.64 1.50
C ARG A 13 33.06 19.60 0.38
N VAL A 14 32.00 18.82 0.14
CA VAL A 14 31.99 17.76 -0.88
C VAL A 14 31.49 18.28 -2.23
N LYS A 15 32.00 17.69 -3.32
CA LYS A 15 31.79 18.22 -4.67
C LYS A 15 30.54 17.66 -5.33
N THR A 16 30.26 16.37 -5.14
CA THR A 16 29.16 15.71 -5.84
C THR A 16 27.85 15.77 -5.06
N LEU A 17 26.72 15.78 -5.77
CA LEU A 17 25.40 15.77 -5.16
C LEU A 17 25.11 14.45 -4.41
N GLN A 18 25.69 13.35 -4.87
CA GLN A 18 25.62 12.04 -4.24
C GLN A 18 26.33 12.03 -2.88
N GLU A 19 27.53 12.60 -2.79
CA GLU A 19 28.25 12.74 -1.50
C GLU A 19 27.46 13.64 -0.54
N LYS A 20 26.87 14.74 -1.03
CA LYS A 20 26.01 15.62 -0.23
C LYS A 20 24.83 14.87 0.37
N ARG A 21 24.14 14.06 -0.45
CA ARG A 21 23.05 13.18 0.00
C ARG A 21 23.53 12.19 1.06
N ASP A 22 24.67 11.53 0.86
CA ASP A 22 25.14 10.50 1.79
C ASP A 22 25.48 11.08 3.18
N ILE A 23 26.00 12.31 3.21
CA ILE A 23 26.21 13.04 4.48
C ILE A 23 24.87 13.32 5.17
N LEU A 24 23.85 13.75 4.42
CA LEU A 24 22.52 14.03 4.96
C LEU A 24 21.81 12.78 5.49
N LEU A 25 21.88 11.67 4.75
CA LEU A 25 21.32 10.38 5.17
C LEU A 25 21.98 9.88 6.46
N ARG A 26 23.32 9.91 6.53
CA ARG A 26 24.06 9.50 7.73
C ARG A 26 23.73 10.36 8.94
N ALA A 27 23.56 11.67 8.75
CA ALA A 27 23.20 12.57 9.84
C ALA A 27 21.79 12.31 10.37
N ALA A 28 20.85 11.95 9.49
CA ALA A 28 19.48 11.59 9.85
C ALA A 28 19.34 10.19 10.47
N GLY A 29 20.24 9.25 10.16
CA GLY A 29 20.21 7.86 10.65
C GLY A 29 20.53 7.63 12.13
N THR A 30 20.54 8.68 12.97
CA THR A 30 20.78 8.57 14.42
C THR A 30 19.44 8.64 15.19
N GLY A 31 18.55 7.67 14.96
CA GLY A 31 17.21 7.60 15.59
C GLY A 31 16.40 6.35 15.21
N SER A 32 15.14 6.25 15.66
CA SER A 32 14.23 5.09 15.42
C SER A 32 13.50 5.12 14.08
N SER A 33 13.68 6.16 13.27
CA SER A 33 13.03 6.36 11.97
C SER A 33 14.06 6.76 10.94
N THR A 34 14.68 5.78 10.30
CA THR A 34 15.78 6.04 9.37
C THR A 34 15.22 6.37 7.97
N PRO A 35 15.77 7.37 7.25
CA PRO A 35 15.25 7.84 5.96
C PRO A 35 15.40 6.83 4.82
N GLU A 36 16.11 5.72 5.04
CA GLU A 36 16.38 4.67 4.05
C GLU A 36 15.10 4.02 3.54
N PHE A 37 14.10 3.79 4.42
CA PHE A 37 12.83 3.21 3.99
C PHE A 37 12.10 4.12 3.00
N ASP A 38 11.95 5.41 3.32
CA ASP A 38 11.31 6.39 2.44
C ASP A 38 12.09 6.58 1.14
N ARG A 39 13.43 6.57 1.22
CA ARG A 39 14.31 6.62 0.05
C ARG A 39 14.12 5.41 -0.86
N GLU A 40 14.09 4.19 -0.30
CA GLU A 40 13.82 2.98 -1.08
C GLU A 40 12.45 3.02 -1.73
N LEU A 41 11.44 3.50 -1.01
CA LEU A 41 10.08 3.65 -1.53
C LEU A 41 10.03 4.65 -2.70
N PHE A 42 10.72 5.79 -2.56
CA PHE A 42 10.91 6.76 -3.64
C PHE A 42 11.60 6.13 -4.85
N LEU A 43 12.71 5.40 -4.66
CA LEU A 43 13.47 4.80 -5.76
C LEU A 43 12.72 3.70 -6.50
N ARG A 44 11.74 3.03 -5.87
CA ARG A 44 10.86 2.07 -6.56
C ARG A 44 9.90 2.72 -7.56
N ASN A 45 9.59 4.01 -7.38
CA ASN A 45 8.57 4.72 -8.15
C ASN A 45 9.09 5.98 -8.89
N GLY A 46 10.30 6.40 -8.56
CA GLY A 46 10.93 7.64 -8.98
C GLY A 46 12.43 7.47 -9.16
N LYS A 47 13.16 8.59 -9.16
CA LYS A 47 14.62 8.61 -9.33
C LYS A 47 15.25 9.84 -8.70
N GLU A 48 16.43 9.64 -8.12
CA GLU A 48 17.29 10.73 -7.64
C GLU A 48 17.97 11.43 -8.83
N THR A 49 17.29 12.40 -9.43
CA THR A 49 17.89 13.28 -10.45
C THR A 49 18.82 14.31 -9.81
N GLU A 50 19.66 14.97 -10.61
CA GLU A 50 20.48 16.08 -10.11
C GLU A 50 19.63 17.20 -9.49
N ALA A 51 18.48 17.53 -10.10
CA ALA A 51 17.55 18.50 -9.56
C ALA A 51 17.01 18.07 -8.18
N PHE A 52 16.65 16.80 -8.02
CA PHE A 52 16.19 16.25 -6.75
C PHE A 52 17.28 16.33 -5.67
N LEU A 53 18.50 15.89 -5.98
CA LEU A 53 19.60 15.88 -5.01
C LEU A 53 20.06 17.30 -4.66
N SER A 54 20.02 18.23 -5.61
CA SER A 54 20.29 19.65 -5.36
C SER A 54 19.26 20.23 -4.38
N GLU A 55 17.98 19.92 -4.60
CA GLU A 55 16.89 20.39 -3.74
C GLU A 55 16.94 19.80 -2.33
N LEU A 56 17.24 18.50 -2.22
CA LEU A 56 17.48 17.83 -0.93
C LEU A 56 18.61 18.54 -0.15
N ALA A 57 19.74 18.79 -0.82
CA ALA A 57 20.89 19.44 -0.21
C ALA A 57 20.57 20.88 0.21
N ARG A 58 19.86 21.63 -0.64
CA ARG A 58 19.43 23.00 -0.36
C ARG A 58 18.48 23.06 0.83
N THR A 59 17.54 22.12 0.93
CA THR A 59 16.49 22.11 1.94
C THR A 59 17.01 21.64 3.30
N CYS A 60 17.77 20.55 3.35
CA CYS A 60 18.10 19.90 4.61
C CYS A 60 19.50 20.17 5.16
N LYS A 61 20.44 20.78 4.41
CA LYS A 61 21.82 20.97 4.91
C LYS A 61 21.90 21.74 6.21
N ALA A 62 21.11 22.80 6.36
CA ALA A 62 21.09 23.68 7.51
C ALA A 62 19.81 23.55 8.37
N SER A 63 18.96 22.54 8.11
CA SER A 63 17.71 22.37 8.85
C SER A 63 17.96 21.90 10.29
N GLU A 64 17.42 22.59 11.29
CA GLU A 64 17.48 22.13 12.69
C GLU A 64 16.52 20.96 12.95
N ASP A 65 15.59 20.70 12.02
CA ASP A 65 14.72 19.53 12.07
C ASP A 65 15.52 18.25 11.76
N ARG A 66 15.45 17.30 12.69
CA ARG A 66 16.13 16.00 12.60
C ARG A 66 15.48 15.10 11.55
N ASP A 67 14.19 15.29 11.29
CA ASP A 67 13.42 14.48 10.36
C ASP A 67 13.39 15.06 8.94
N CYS A 68 14.00 16.23 8.69
CA CYS A 68 13.98 16.90 7.39
C CYS A 68 14.27 15.97 6.20
N VAL A 69 15.31 15.14 6.30
CA VAL A 69 15.71 14.23 5.21
C VAL A 69 14.66 13.13 5.02
N LYS A 70 14.14 12.59 6.11
CA LYS A 70 13.07 11.58 6.09
C LYS A 70 11.81 12.17 5.45
N ASP A 71 11.36 13.32 5.93
CA ASP A 71 10.17 14.01 5.42
C ASP A 71 10.33 14.39 3.95
N PHE A 72 11.53 14.82 3.54
CA PHE A 72 11.83 15.12 2.14
C PHE A 72 11.66 13.87 1.26
N TYR A 73 12.23 12.73 1.66
CA TYR A 73 12.06 11.48 0.92
C TYR A 73 10.64 10.93 0.98
N SER A 74 9.94 11.08 2.11
CA SER A 74 8.58 10.59 2.29
C SER A 74 7.61 11.33 1.37
N ASN A 75 7.68 12.67 1.35
CA ASN A 75 6.90 13.50 0.43
C ASN A 75 7.22 13.17 -1.04
N ALA A 76 8.49 12.98 -1.37
CA ALA A 76 8.90 12.60 -2.72
C ALA A 76 8.39 11.20 -3.12
N ALA A 77 8.40 10.24 -2.18
CA ALA A 77 7.89 8.90 -2.37
C ALA A 77 6.38 8.94 -2.66
N ASP A 78 5.60 9.68 -1.87
CA ASP A 78 4.16 9.83 -2.07
C ASP A 78 3.83 10.43 -3.44
N GLU A 79 4.54 11.49 -3.83
CA GLU A 79 4.39 12.08 -5.16
C GLU A 79 4.76 11.10 -6.27
N ALA A 80 5.85 10.36 -6.11
CA ALA A 80 6.32 9.40 -7.10
C ALA A 80 5.32 8.23 -7.25
N ILE A 81 4.80 7.71 -6.15
CA ILE A 81 3.76 6.68 -6.14
C ILE A 81 2.52 7.18 -6.86
N LYS A 82 2.06 8.40 -6.56
CA LYS A 82 0.89 9.01 -7.22
C LYS A 82 1.12 9.14 -8.73
N LYS A 83 2.23 9.74 -9.15
CA LYS A 83 2.57 9.92 -10.58
C LYS A 83 2.75 8.58 -11.30
N ASN A 84 3.37 7.59 -10.64
CA ASN A 84 3.55 6.25 -11.20
C ASN A 84 2.21 5.54 -11.37
N ARG A 85 1.31 5.66 -10.39
CA ARG A 85 -0.07 5.16 -10.47
C ARG A 85 -0.83 5.81 -11.62
N GLU A 86 -0.79 7.14 -11.74
CA GLU A 86 -1.47 7.87 -12.82
C GLU A 86 -0.99 7.38 -14.20
N LYS A 87 0.32 7.21 -14.38
CA LYS A 87 0.90 6.63 -15.62
C LYS A 87 0.45 5.20 -15.85
N CYS A 88 0.49 4.36 -14.82
CA CYS A 88 0.02 2.98 -14.89
C CYS A 88 -1.45 2.88 -15.30
N PHE A 89 -2.28 3.83 -14.87
CA PHE A 89 -3.71 3.84 -15.17
C PHE A 89 -4.04 4.24 -16.61
N LEU A 90 -3.06 4.74 -17.37
CA LEU A 90 -3.15 4.95 -18.82
C LEU A 90 -2.90 3.66 -19.62
N ASP A 91 -2.18 2.69 -19.03
CA ASP A 91 -1.96 1.37 -19.63
C ASP A 91 -3.02 0.37 -19.11
N PRO A 92 -3.88 -0.19 -19.99
CA PRO A 92 -4.89 -1.16 -19.58
C PRO A 92 -4.33 -2.39 -18.85
N ILE A 93 -3.13 -2.85 -19.21
CA ILE A 93 -2.49 -4.03 -18.59
C ILE A 93 -2.02 -3.66 -17.19
N CYS A 94 -1.23 -2.58 -17.06
CA CYS A 94 -0.74 -2.11 -15.77
C CYS A 94 -1.88 -1.79 -14.80
N LYS A 95 -2.92 -1.08 -15.28
CA LYS A 95 -4.13 -0.79 -14.51
C LYS A 95 -4.78 -2.06 -13.99
N LYS A 96 -4.98 -3.05 -14.86
CA LYS A 96 -5.63 -4.32 -14.51
C LYS A 96 -4.85 -5.08 -13.44
N GLU A 97 -3.54 -5.22 -13.59
CA GLU A 97 -2.69 -5.92 -12.60
C GLU A 97 -2.60 -5.16 -11.28
N THR A 98 -2.56 -3.83 -11.32
CA THR A 98 -2.62 -2.99 -10.11
C THR A 98 -3.92 -3.22 -9.35
N LEU A 99 -5.06 -3.14 -10.04
CA LEU A 99 -6.36 -3.38 -9.43
C LEU A 99 -6.50 -4.81 -8.89
N LYS A 100 -5.94 -5.82 -9.58
CA LYS A 100 -5.91 -7.19 -9.05
C LYS A 100 -5.13 -7.26 -7.73
N SER A 101 -3.94 -6.67 -7.68
CA SER A 101 -3.11 -6.67 -6.47
C SER A 101 -3.81 -5.98 -5.30
N GLU A 102 -4.47 -4.85 -5.57
CA GLU A 102 -5.24 -4.11 -4.56
C GLU A 102 -6.43 -4.89 -4.02
N ASN A 103 -7.24 -5.47 -4.91
CA ASN A 103 -8.38 -6.28 -4.50
C ASN A 103 -7.96 -7.59 -3.81
N ALA A 104 -6.80 -8.15 -4.15
CA ALA A 104 -6.24 -9.29 -3.42
C ALA A 104 -5.81 -8.89 -2.00
N ARG A 105 -5.19 -7.73 -1.81
CA ARG A 105 -4.86 -7.20 -0.47
C ARG A 105 -6.11 -6.93 0.35
N GLU A 106 -7.12 -6.30 -0.26
CA GLU A 106 -8.41 -6.02 0.38
C GLU A 106 -9.09 -7.32 0.80
N LEU A 107 -9.18 -8.31 -0.10
CA LEU A 107 -9.72 -9.64 0.19
C LEU A 107 -9.04 -10.27 1.43
N ASN A 108 -7.70 -10.26 1.46
CA ASN A 108 -6.97 -10.81 2.61
C ASN A 108 -7.21 -10.01 3.89
N SER A 109 -7.23 -8.68 3.81
CA SER A 109 -7.49 -7.81 4.98
C SER A 109 -8.86 -8.11 5.59
N GLN A 110 -9.92 -8.16 4.76
CA GLN A 110 -11.27 -8.46 5.22
C GLN A 110 -11.40 -9.90 5.72
N TYR A 111 -10.77 -10.86 5.04
CA TYR A 111 -10.74 -12.25 5.49
C TYR A 111 -10.10 -12.39 6.88
N TYR A 112 -8.95 -11.76 7.12
CA TYR A 112 -8.31 -11.81 8.43
C TYR A 112 -9.14 -11.11 9.51
N GLN A 113 -9.74 -9.95 9.20
CA GLN A 113 -10.66 -9.28 10.12
C GLN A 113 -11.86 -10.17 10.46
N PHE A 114 -12.41 -10.87 9.46
CA PHE A 114 -13.55 -11.75 9.65
C PHE A 114 -13.22 -12.93 10.56
N VAL A 115 -12.11 -13.63 10.28
CA VAL A 115 -11.66 -14.77 11.09
C VAL A 115 -11.28 -14.34 12.50
N TYR A 116 -10.61 -13.18 12.65
CA TYR A 116 -10.26 -12.63 13.95
C TYR A 116 -11.48 -12.26 14.78
N HIS A 117 -12.49 -11.62 14.17
CA HIS A 117 -13.73 -11.27 14.86
C HIS A 117 -14.52 -12.52 15.31
N ASN A 118 -14.35 -13.64 14.62
CA ASN A 118 -15.01 -14.91 14.89
C ASN A 118 -14.01 -15.95 15.44
N GLU A 119 -13.04 -15.54 16.26
CA GLU A 119 -11.89 -16.38 16.66
C GLU A 119 -12.29 -17.72 17.30
N TYR A 120 -13.36 -17.74 18.10
CA TYR A 120 -13.86 -18.95 18.77
C TYR A 120 -14.52 -19.96 17.81
N GLN A 121 -14.81 -19.55 16.58
CA GLN A 121 -15.40 -20.35 15.51
C GLN A 121 -14.62 -20.15 14.20
N SER A 122 -13.29 -19.97 14.30
CA SER A 122 -12.44 -19.60 13.15
C SER A 122 -12.54 -20.54 11.95
N GLY A 123 -12.79 -21.84 12.17
CA GLY A 123 -13.03 -22.81 11.10
C GLY A 123 -14.34 -22.56 10.34
N ASP A 124 -15.43 -22.25 11.05
CA ASP A 124 -16.71 -21.91 10.42
C ASP A 124 -16.63 -20.55 9.73
N ALA A 125 -15.87 -19.60 10.30
CA ALA A 125 -15.60 -18.31 9.69
C ALA A 125 -14.79 -18.43 8.40
N ASP A 126 -13.71 -19.22 8.37
CA ASP A 126 -12.95 -19.49 7.13
C ASP A 126 -13.87 -20.11 6.05
N SER A 127 -14.65 -21.12 6.43
CA SER A 127 -15.59 -21.80 5.53
C SER A 127 -16.61 -20.83 4.93
N LEU A 128 -17.23 -20.00 5.77
CA LEU A 128 -18.23 -19.02 5.34
C LEU A 128 -17.62 -17.95 4.42
N ALA A 129 -16.45 -17.41 4.77
CA ALA A 129 -15.75 -16.43 3.94
C ALA A 129 -15.41 -17.01 2.55
N ARG A 130 -14.89 -18.24 2.48
CA ARG A 130 -14.61 -18.93 1.21
C ARG A 130 -15.89 -19.20 0.42
N MET A 131 -16.97 -19.59 1.09
CA MET A 131 -18.27 -19.85 0.46
C MET A 131 -18.84 -18.57 -0.18
N VAL A 132 -18.84 -17.45 0.56
CA VAL A 132 -19.27 -16.14 0.07
C VAL A 132 -18.44 -15.72 -1.13
N CYS A 133 -17.11 -15.76 -1.01
CA CYS A 133 -16.20 -15.41 -2.10
C CYS A 133 -16.47 -16.24 -3.37
N LYS A 134 -16.64 -17.56 -3.21
CA LYS A 134 -16.96 -18.48 -4.31
C LYS A 134 -18.28 -18.12 -4.99
N ALA A 135 -19.33 -17.93 -4.19
CA ALA A 135 -20.67 -17.65 -4.69
C ALA A 135 -20.67 -16.32 -5.48
N ILE A 136 -20.09 -15.27 -4.90
CA ILE A 136 -20.03 -13.95 -5.53
C ILE A 136 -19.21 -13.97 -6.82
N ALA A 137 -18.05 -14.63 -6.83
CA ALA A 137 -17.23 -14.77 -8.04
C ALA A 137 -17.97 -15.55 -9.16
N ASN A 138 -18.69 -16.61 -8.81
CA ASN A 138 -19.48 -17.37 -9.79
C ASN A 138 -20.66 -16.57 -10.33
N ASN A 139 -21.38 -15.86 -9.47
CA ASN A 139 -22.49 -15.01 -9.88
C ASN A 139 -22.02 -13.84 -10.74
N GLN A 140 -20.86 -13.25 -10.43
CA GLN A 140 -20.25 -12.22 -11.27
C GLN A 140 -19.99 -12.75 -12.69
N LYS A 141 -19.44 -13.97 -12.83
CA LYS A 141 -19.24 -14.61 -14.14
C LYS A 141 -20.55 -14.92 -14.87
N ALA A 142 -21.64 -15.13 -14.12
CA ALA A 142 -22.98 -15.29 -14.65
C ALA A 142 -23.67 -13.95 -15.00
N GLY A 143 -23.00 -12.82 -14.82
CA GLY A 143 -23.49 -11.49 -15.20
C GLY A 143 -24.12 -10.69 -14.06
N MET A 144 -23.96 -11.11 -12.79
CA MET A 144 -24.45 -10.37 -11.63
C MET A 144 -23.79 -8.97 -11.54
N PRO A 145 -24.58 -7.89 -11.53
CA PRO A 145 -24.11 -6.53 -11.25
C PRO A 145 -23.44 -6.38 -9.88
N TYR A 146 -22.68 -5.30 -9.69
CA TYR A 146 -21.89 -5.08 -8.47
C TYR A 146 -22.78 -4.79 -7.25
N ASP A 147 -23.80 -3.96 -7.39
CA ASP A 147 -24.78 -3.64 -6.34
C ASP A 147 -25.52 -4.88 -5.84
N GLN A 148 -25.87 -5.79 -6.74
CA GLN A 148 -26.50 -7.06 -6.37
C GLN A 148 -25.58 -7.99 -5.54
N ALA A 149 -24.25 -7.84 -5.66
CA ALA A 149 -23.30 -8.61 -4.87
C ALA A 149 -23.44 -8.30 -3.37
N GLU A 150 -23.59 -7.02 -3.03
CA GLU A 150 -23.75 -6.58 -1.64
C GLU A 150 -25.05 -7.10 -1.04
N ASP A 151 -26.16 -6.95 -1.75
CA ASP A 151 -27.48 -7.42 -1.31
C ASP A 151 -27.50 -8.94 -1.08
N THR A 152 -26.81 -9.69 -1.95
CA THR A 152 -26.67 -11.14 -1.81
C THR A 152 -26.00 -11.51 -0.48
N VAL A 153 -24.93 -10.81 -0.10
CA VAL A 153 -24.24 -11.06 1.17
C VAL A 153 -25.05 -10.56 2.36
N ARG A 154 -25.69 -9.39 2.25
CA ARG A 154 -26.52 -8.80 3.31
C ARG A 154 -27.72 -9.69 3.64
N GLY A 155 -28.26 -10.38 2.64
CA GLY A 155 -29.39 -11.31 2.78
C GLY A 155 -29.07 -12.61 3.53
N ILE A 156 -27.81 -12.88 3.87
CA ILE A 156 -27.45 -14.08 4.64
C ILE A 156 -27.94 -13.93 6.08
N SER A 157 -28.83 -14.83 6.48
CA SER A 157 -29.39 -14.91 7.83
C SER A 157 -28.37 -15.43 8.85
N GLY A 158 -28.51 -15.04 10.11
CA GLY A 158 -27.72 -15.60 11.22
C GLY A 158 -26.32 -15.00 11.38
N ILE A 159 -25.99 -13.95 10.64
CA ILE A 159 -24.72 -13.22 10.75
C ILE A 159 -24.94 -11.94 11.56
N GLU A 160 -24.09 -11.67 12.55
CA GLU A 160 -24.19 -10.41 13.29
C GLU A 160 -23.77 -9.20 12.43
N PRO A 161 -24.21 -7.98 12.78
CA PRO A 161 -24.02 -6.81 11.92
C PRO A 161 -22.58 -6.51 11.50
N ILE A 162 -21.60 -6.62 12.42
CA ILE A 162 -20.19 -6.31 12.12
C ILE A 162 -19.61 -7.33 11.14
N SER A 163 -19.78 -8.62 11.45
CA SER A 163 -19.42 -9.74 10.58
C SER A 163 -20.05 -9.62 9.17
N ARG A 164 -21.30 -9.16 9.09
CA ARG A 164 -21.98 -8.92 7.81
C ARG A 164 -21.27 -7.86 6.98
N GLU A 165 -20.90 -6.71 7.56
CA GLU A 165 -20.19 -5.65 6.82
C GLU A 165 -18.81 -6.11 6.33
N ILE A 166 -18.09 -6.89 7.13
CA ILE A 166 -16.80 -7.46 6.72
C ILE A 166 -17.00 -8.42 5.55
N LEU A 167 -18.01 -9.30 5.61
CA LEU A 167 -18.33 -10.23 4.53
C LEU A 167 -18.78 -9.52 3.26
N VAL A 168 -19.49 -8.39 3.35
CA VAL A 168 -19.86 -7.58 2.17
C VAL A 168 -18.60 -7.09 1.47
N LYS A 169 -17.65 -6.51 2.21
CA LYS A 169 -16.36 -6.06 1.64
C LYS A 169 -15.55 -7.21 1.05
N LEU A 170 -15.54 -8.36 1.73
CA LEU A 170 -14.91 -9.59 1.25
C LEU A 170 -15.55 -10.06 -0.08
N GLY A 171 -16.88 -10.11 -0.15
CA GLY A 171 -17.63 -10.43 -1.34
C GLY A 171 -17.31 -9.46 -2.48
N ASN A 172 -17.31 -8.15 -2.21
CA ASN A 172 -16.97 -7.11 -3.15
C ASN A 172 -15.55 -7.29 -3.74
N ALA A 173 -14.56 -7.60 -2.91
CA ALA A 173 -13.21 -7.88 -3.38
C ALA A 173 -13.17 -9.11 -4.31
N CYS A 174 -13.91 -10.18 -3.98
CA CYS A 174 -14.02 -11.36 -4.84
C CYS A 174 -14.75 -11.08 -6.16
N TRP A 175 -15.79 -10.23 -6.14
CA TRP A 175 -16.46 -9.77 -7.36
C TRP A 175 -15.48 -9.03 -8.27
N GLN A 176 -14.70 -8.09 -7.72
CA GLN A 176 -13.72 -7.29 -8.47
C GLN A 176 -12.60 -8.15 -9.04
N LEU A 177 -12.04 -9.08 -8.24
CA LEU A 177 -11.03 -10.02 -8.75
C LEU A 177 -11.58 -10.86 -9.91
N SER A 178 -12.82 -11.35 -9.80
CA SER A 178 -13.47 -12.11 -10.86
C SER A 178 -13.69 -11.28 -12.13
N SER A 179 -14.16 -10.03 -11.99
CA SER A 179 -14.36 -9.11 -13.13
C SER A 179 -13.04 -8.74 -13.82
N LEU A 180 -11.95 -8.68 -13.06
CA LEU A 180 -10.58 -8.51 -13.55
C LEU A 180 -9.99 -9.81 -14.13
N GLY A 181 -10.75 -10.90 -14.23
CA GLY A 181 -10.37 -12.14 -14.89
C GLY A 181 -9.55 -13.11 -14.03
N VAL A 182 -9.55 -12.95 -12.70
CA VAL A 182 -9.00 -13.96 -11.79
C VAL A 182 -9.95 -15.15 -11.77
N LYS A 183 -9.48 -16.31 -12.25
CA LYS A 183 -10.33 -17.51 -12.40
C LYS A 183 -10.89 -18.01 -11.07
N ASN A 184 -10.12 -17.92 -10.00
CA ASN A 184 -10.51 -18.38 -8.68
C ASN A 184 -10.08 -17.36 -7.61
N PRO A 185 -10.87 -16.31 -7.31
CA PRO A 185 -10.50 -15.32 -6.29
C PRO A 185 -10.18 -15.92 -4.91
N ILE A 186 -10.74 -17.09 -4.58
CA ILE A 186 -10.48 -17.80 -3.32
C ILE A 186 -9.01 -18.18 -3.18
N SER A 187 -8.29 -18.45 -4.28
CA SER A 187 -6.86 -18.80 -4.21
C SER A 187 -5.98 -17.62 -3.82
N GLU A 188 -6.52 -16.40 -3.83
CA GLU A 188 -5.81 -15.22 -3.34
C GLU A 188 -5.86 -15.10 -1.81
N ILE A 189 -6.76 -15.83 -1.13
CA ILE A 189 -6.81 -15.87 0.34
C ILE A 189 -5.59 -16.65 0.84
N LYS A 190 -4.69 -15.95 1.52
CA LYS A 190 -3.52 -16.53 2.16
C LYS A 190 -3.86 -16.91 3.60
N PRO A 191 -3.25 -17.98 4.14
CA PRO A 191 -3.37 -18.27 5.56
C PRO A 191 -2.77 -17.10 6.37
N PRO A 192 -3.35 -16.75 7.52
CA PRO A 192 -2.75 -15.76 8.41
C PRO A 192 -1.35 -16.26 8.82
N MET A 193 -0.35 -15.38 8.70
CA MET A 193 1.02 -15.64 9.16
C MET A 193 1.12 -15.50 10.68
#